data_AF-A0A377W268-F1
#
_entry.id   AF-A0A377W268-F1
#
_cell.length_a   1.000
_cell.length_b   1.000
_cell.length_c   1.000
_cell.angle_alpha   90.00
_cell.angle_beta   90.00
_cell.angle_gamma   90.00
#
_symmetry.space_group_name_H-M   'P 1'
#
loop_
_entity.id
_entity.type
_entity.pdbx_description
1 polymer ?
#
loop_
_entity_poly.entity_id
_entity_poly.type
_entity_poly.pdbx_seq_one_letter_code
_entity_poly.pdbx_strand_id
1 'polypeptide(L)'
;MSITIRQATPDDATAIYDMIYELAVYEKASEEVVTTPEEIRETLFASGSKTEALICEVAGKAVGYAVFFTSYSTWLGRNGIYMEDLYVTPDYRGIGAGKALLKTIAQYAVQRQWRASGVERARLEPAGD
;
A
#
# COMPACT_ATOMS: atom_id res chain seq x y z
N MET A 1 21.13 -7.79 -7.56
CA MET A 1 20.62 -7.54 -6.19
C MET A 1 19.33 -8.35 -6.05
N SER A 2 19.13 -9.06 -4.94
CA SER A 2 17.87 -9.79 -4.70
C SER A 2 16.84 -8.85 -4.11
N ILE A 3 15.65 -8.81 -4.72
CA ILE A 3 14.47 -8.12 -4.19
C ILE A 3 13.64 -9.15 -3.42
N THR A 4 13.26 -8.83 -2.20
CA THR A 4 12.37 -9.65 -1.37
C THR A 4 11.14 -8.84 -1.01
N ILE A 5 9.95 -9.41 -1.17
CA ILE A 5 8.69 -8.81 -0.72
C ILE A 5 8.18 -9.63 0.46
N ARG A 6 7.84 -8.96 1.56
CA ARG A 6 7.29 -9.60 2.77
C ARG A 6 6.14 -8.79 3.36
N GLN A 7 5.32 -9.45 4.17
CA GLN A 7 4.34 -8.76 5.02
C GLN A 7 5.09 -7.78 5.96
N ALA A 8 4.52 -6.59 6.12
CA ALA A 8 4.98 -5.66 7.15
C ALA A 8 4.62 -6.18 8.55
N THR A 9 5.42 -5.82 9.54
CA THR A 9 5.18 -6.05 10.96
C THR A 9 5.15 -4.71 11.72
N PRO A 10 4.70 -4.67 12.99
CA PRO A 10 4.75 -3.45 13.81
C PRO A 10 6.13 -2.80 13.94
N ASP A 11 7.21 -3.56 13.71
CA ASP A 11 8.58 -3.06 13.74
C ASP A 11 8.92 -2.22 12.49
N ASP A 12 8.15 -2.36 11.41
CA ASP A 12 8.32 -1.58 10.17
C ASP A 12 7.65 -0.21 10.22
N ALA A 13 6.92 0.12 11.29
CA ALA A 13 6.08 1.33 11.35
C ALA A 13 6.86 2.62 11.05
N THR A 14 8.09 2.76 11.58
CA THR A 14 8.96 3.90 11.29
C THR A 14 9.39 3.92 9.82
N ALA A 15 9.79 2.79 9.24
CA ALA A 15 10.19 2.74 7.83
C ALA A 15 9.02 3.05 6.89
N ILE A 16 7.81 2.60 7.23
CA ILE A 16 6.58 2.94 6.49
C ILE A 16 6.31 4.44 6.59
N TYR A 17 6.37 5.03 7.79
CA TYR A 17 6.23 6.47 7.99
C TYR A 17 7.21 7.28 7.15
N ASP A 18 8.50 6.93 7.20
CA ASP A 18 9.54 7.63 6.45
C ASP A 18 9.24 7.61 4.94
N MET A 19 8.80 6.46 4.41
CA MET A 19 8.45 6.34 3.00
C MET A 19 7.12 7.02 2.62
N ILE A 20 6.12 7.07 3.52
CA ILE A 20 4.92 7.90 3.35
C ILE A 20 5.32 9.37 3.24
N TYR A 21 6.20 9.84 4.13
CA TYR A 21 6.66 11.21 4.12
C TYR A 21 7.46 11.53 2.83
N GLU A 22 8.35 10.63 2.39
CA GLU A 22 9.04 10.77 1.10
C GLU A 22 8.05 10.86 -0.08
N LEU A 23 7.01 10.02 -0.09
CA LEU A 23 5.95 10.07 -1.10
C LEU A 23 5.21 11.41 -1.06
N ALA A 24 4.79 11.87 0.11
CA ALA A 24 4.08 13.14 0.26
C ALA A 24 4.94 14.35 -0.14
N VAL A 25 6.24 14.33 0.16
CA VAL A 25 7.19 15.35 -0.34
C VAL A 25 7.24 15.34 -1.87
N TYR A 26 7.30 14.17 -2.50
CA TYR A 26 7.26 14.03 -3.96
C TYR A 26 5.95 14.56 -4.57
N GLU A 27 4.82 14.33 -3.89
CA GLU A 27 3.49 14.81 -4.29
C GLU A 27 3.20 16.26 -3.91
N LYS A 28 4.12 16.94 -3.21
CA LYS A 28 3.98 18.31 -2.69
C LYS A 28 2.80 18.46 -1.73
N ALA A 29 2.62 17.48 -0.85
CA ALA A 29 1.56 17.40 0.15
C ALA A 29 2.09 16.93 1.52
N SER A 30 3.36 17.21 1.83
CA SER A 30 4.01 16.78 3.08
C SER A 30 3.31 17.28 4.35
N GLU A 31 2.64 18.43 4.26
CA GLU A 31 1.85 19.07 5.30
C GLU A 31 0.56 18.29 5.64
N GLU A 32 0.10 17.43 4.74
CA GLU A 32 -1.06 16.55 4.97
C GLU A 32 -0.67 15.29 5.77
N VAL A 33 0.63 15.01 5.91
CA VAL A 33 1.13 13.91 6.74
C VAL A 33 1.11 14.32 8.21
N VAL A 34 -0.07 14.19 8.82
CA VAL A 34 -0.30 14.53 10.23
C VAL A 34 -0.14 13.34 11.19
N THR A 35 0.14 12.15 10.67
CA THR A 35 0.31 10.93 11.49
C THR A 35 1.71 10.80 12.10
N THR A 36 1.90 9.80 12.95
CA THR A 36 3.18 9.43 13.56
C THR A 36 3.51 7.95 13.35
N PRO A 37 4.80 7.53 13.48
CA PRO A 37 5.16 6.11 13.49
C PRO A 37 4.39 5.30 14.53
N GLU A 38 4.14 5.86 15.72
CA GLU A 38 3.36 5.23 16.78
C GLU A 38 1.90 5.02 16.38
N GLU A 39 1.25 6.02 15.80
CA GLU A 39 -0.13 5.88 15.31
C GLU A 39 -0.23 4.86 14.17
N ILE A 40 0.73 4.85 13.23
CA ILE A 40 0.81 3.81 12.20
C ILE A 40 0.94 2.44 12.86
N ARG A 41 1.81 2.30 13.86
CA ARG A 41 1.99 1.04 14.59
C ARG A 41 0.68 0.58 15.24
N GLU A 42 -0.05 1.49 15.87
CA GLU A 42 -1.28 1.20 16.59
C GLU A 42 -2.47 0.90 15.67
N THR A 43 -2.57 1.59 14.53
CA THR A 43 -3.75 1.52 13.65
C THR A 43 -3.60 0.51 12.51
N LEU A 44 -2.47 0.54 11.79
CA LEU A 44 -2.23 -0.35 10.65
C LEU A 44 -2.15 -1.82 11.10
N PHE A 45 -1.60 -2.05 12.30
CA PHE A 45 -1.42 -3.39 12.87
C PHE A 45 -2.39 -3.71 14.01
N ALA A 46 -3.45 -2.90 14.18
CA ALA A 46 -4.51 -3.19 15.14
C ALA A 46 -5.14 -4.56 14.90
N SER A 47 -5.57 -5.22 15.98
CA SER A 47 -6.40 -6.43 15.87
C SER A 47 -7.66 -6.12 15.06
N GLY A 48 -7.84 -6.82 13.93
CA GLY A 48 -8.99 -6.63 13.05
C GLY A 48 -8.85 -5.53 11.99
N SER A 49 -7.67 -4.89 11.88
CA SER A 49 -7.35 -3.97 10.78
C SER A 49 -7.73 -4.58 9.43
N LYS A 50 -8.37 -3.77 8.58
CA LYS A 50 -8.71 -4.14 7.19
C LYS A 50 -7.64 -3.68 6.21
N THR A 51 -6.64 -2.97 6.71
CA THR A 51 -5.51 -2.43 5.98
C THR A 51 -4.31 -3.34 6.20
N GLU A 52 -3.58 -3.57 5.12
CA GLU A 52 -2.41 -4.42 5.10
C GLU A 52 -1.26 -3.67 4.42
N ALA A 53 -0.04 -4.03 4.81
CA ALA A 53 1.15 -3.47 4.22
C ALA A 53 2.18 -4.53 3.83
N LEU A 54 2.90 -4.25 2.75
CA LEU A 54 4.05 -5.02 2.28
C LEU A 54 5.30 -4.15 2.34
N ILE A 55 6.44 -4.77 2.69
CA ILE A 55 7.76 -4.17 2.58
C ILE A 55 8.51 -4.81 1.41
N CYS A 56 9.15 -3.97 0.60
CA CYS A 56 10.14 -4.36 -0.38
C CYS A 56 11.54 -4.15 0.21
N GLU A 57 12.30 -5.24 0.33
CA GLU A 57 13.68 -5.22 0.82
C GLU A 57 14.69 -5.48 -0.29
N VAL A 58 15.82 -4.77 -0.23
CA VAL A 58 17.01 -5.06 -1.01
C VAL A 58 18.20 -5.12 -0.06
N ALA A 59 18.87 -6.28 -0.03
CA ALA A 59 19.99 -6.53 0.88
C ALA A 59 19.67 -6.23 2.38
N GLY A 60 18.44 -6.56 2.80
CA GLY A 60 17.97 -6.35 4.19
C GLY A 60 17.56 -4.92 4.53
N LYS A 61 17.64 -3.98 3.58
CA LYS A 61 17.13 -2.61 3.74
C LYS A 61 15.71 -2.52 3.16
N ALA A 62 14.77 -1.96 3.91
CA ALA A 62 13.48 -1.55 3.38
C ALA A 62 13.67 -0.37 2.39
N VAL A 63 13.25 -0.56 1.14
CA VAL A 63 13.45 0.41 0.05
C VAL A 63 12.15 0.76 -0.67
N GLY A 64 11.05 0.13 -0.29
CA GLY A 64 9.72 0.44 -0.79
C GLY A 64 8.65 -0.22 0.06
N TYR A 65 7.42 0.26 -0.07
CA TYR A 65 6.25 -0.29 0.61
C TYR A 65 5.03 -0.24 -0.28
N ALA A 66 4.00 -0.97 0.12
CA ALA A 66 2.64 -0.78 -0.38
C ALA A 66 1.65 -0.88 0.78
N VAL A 67 0.64 -0.02 0.80
CA VAL A 67 -0.52 -0.09 1.70
C VAL A 67 -1.77 -0.34 0.87
N PHE A 68 -2.58 -1.30 1.29
CA PHE A 68 -3.79 -1.68 0.57
C PHE A 68 -4.85 -2.24 1.53
N PHE A 69 -6.09 -2.28 1.07
CA PHE A 69 -7.21 -2.81 1.85
C PHE A 69 -8.24 -3.50 0.97
N THR A 70 -9.15 -4.22 1.61
CA THR A 70 -10.24 -4.91 0.92
C THR A 70 -11.28 -3.92 0.45
N SER A 71 -11.66 -3.99 -0.83
CA SER A 71 -12.77 -3.22 -1.41
C SER A 71 -13.90 -4.14 -1.87
N TYR A 72 -15.07 -3.58 -2.20
CA TYR A 72 -16.19 -4.34 -2.76
C TYR A 72 -16.80 -3.60 -3.95
N SER A 73 -16.93 -4.29 -5.08
CA SER A 73 -17.62 -3.76 -6.25
C SER A 73 -19.10 -4.13 -6.20
N THR A 74 -19.96 -3.12 -6.13
CA THR A 74 -21.43 -3.30 -6.16
C THR A 74 -21.93 -3.78 -7.51
N TRP A 75 -21.23 -3.44 -8.60
CA TRP A 75 -21.61 -3.83 -9.95
C TRP A 75 -21.18 -5.27 -10.28
N LEU A 76 -20.05 -5.71 -9.73
CA LEU A 76 -19.56 -7.09 -9.92
C LEU A 76 -20.02 -8.05 -8.83
N GLY A 77 -20.50 -7.53 -7.69
CA GLY A 77 -20.86 -8.32 -6.52
C GLY A 77 -19.67 -9.08 -5.93
N ARG A 78 -18.47 -8.47 -5.91
CA ARG A 78 -17.22 -9.16 -5.56
C ARG A 78 -16.28 -8.29 -4.74
N ASN A 79 -15.55 -8.94 -3.84
CA ASN A 79 -14.41 -8.35 -3.15
C ASN A 79 -13.25 -8.08 -4.11
N GLY A 80 -12.50 -7.03 -3.80
CA GLY A 80 -11.29 -6.61 -4.49
C GLY A 80 -10.21 -6.14 -3.53
N ILE A 81 -9.07 -5.75 -4.10
CA ILE A 81 -8.04 -5.00 -3.38
C ILE A 81 -8.03 -3.58 -3.93
N TYR A 82 -8.10 -2.59 -3.03
CA TYR A 82 -7.78 -1.20 -3.32
C TYR A 82 -6.39 -0.91 -2.78
N MET A 83 -5.53 -0.35 -3.64
CA MET A 83 -4.16 0.03 -3.27
C MET A 83 -4.17 1.51 -2.94
N GLU A 84 -3.90 1.83 -1.67
CA GLU A 84 -3.79 3.20 -1.19
C GLU A 84 -2.48 3.81 -1.68
N ASP A 85 -1.36 3.21 -1.23
CA ASP A 85 -0.02 3.68 -1.55
C ASP A 85 0.82 2.58 -2.19
N LEU A 86 1.69 3.00 -3.11
CA LEU A 86 2.78 2.20 -3.62
C LEU A 86 4.00 3.10 -3.87
N TYR A 87 5.07 2.85 -3.14
CA TYR A 87 6.27 3.68 -3.23
C TYR A 87 7.55 2.85 -3.20
N VAL A 88 8.55 3.35 -3.93
CA VAL A 88 9.93 2.87 -3.88
C VAL A 88 10.84 4.10 -3.85
N THR A 89 11.78 4.11 -2.91
CA THR A 89 12.74 5.20 -2.73
C THR A 89 13.57 5.41 -4.02
N PRO A 90 13.95 6.64 -4.39
CA PRO A 90 14.46 6.95 -5.73
C PRO A 90 15.67 6.11 -6.16
N ASP A 91 16.59 5.86 -5.24
CA ASP A 91 17.84 5.12 -5.49
C ASP A 91 17.61 3.65 -5.88
N TYR A 92 16.43 3.11 -5.57
CA TYR A 92 16.05 1.72 -5.87
C TYR A 92 14.93 1.65 -6.92
N ARG A 93 14.72 2.72 -7.70
CA ARG A 93 13.85 2.69 -8.89
C ARG A 93 14.58 2.05 -10.07
N GLY A 94 13.83 1.58 -11.07
CA GLY A 94 14.39 0.95 -12.28
C GLY A 94 14.89 -0.49 -12.12
N ILE A 95 15.00 -1.02 -10.90
CA ILE A 95 15.43 -2.42 -10.64
C ILE A 95 14.26 -3.43 -10.61
N GLY A 96 13.02 -2.97 -10.79
CA GLY A 96 11.83 -3.83 -10.78
C GLY A 96 11.12 -3.98 -9.43
N ALA A 97 11.51 -3.24 -8.39
CA ALA A 97 10.92 -3.29 -7.05
C ALA A 97 9.40 -3.02 -7.04
N GLY A 98 8.94 -1.94 -7.67
CA GLY A 98 7.50 -1.63 -7.74
C GLY A 98 6.69 -2.69 -8.49
N LYS A 99 7.27 -3.30 -9.53
CA LYS A 99 6.66 -4.43 -10.24
C LYS A 99 6.56 -5.67 -9.36
N ALA A 100 7.56 -5.91 -8.50
CA ALA A 100 7.52 -7.02 -7.55
C ALA A 100 6.41 -6.81 -6.50
N LEU A 101 6.27 -5.61 -5.93
CA LEU A 101 5.18 -5.25 -5.02
C LEU A 101 3.81 -5.48 -5.66
N LEU A 102 3.56 -4.92 -6.85
CA LEU A 102 2.31 -5.10 -7.59
C LEU A 102 2.01 -6.58 -7.89
N LYS A 103 3.02 -7.35 -8.26
CA LYS A 103 2.88 -8.79 -8.52
C LYS A 103 2.45 -9.53 -7.25
N THR A 104 3.04 -9.21 -6.10
CA THR A 104 2.66 -9.83 -4.82
C THR A 104 1.22 -9.48 -4.43
N ILE A 105 0.80 -8.22 -4.59
CA ILE A 105 -0.59 -7.80 -4.33
C ILE A 105 -1.57 -8.55 -5.24
N ALA A 106 -1.25 -8.66 -6.54
CA ALA A 106 -2.08 -9.42 -7.48
C ALA A 106 -2.17 -10.90 -7.09
N GLN A 107 -1.08 -11.50 -6.58
CA GLN A 107 -1.10 -12.87 -6.05
C GLN A 107 -1.99 -12.99 -4.83
N TYR A 108 -1.97 -12.02 -3.90
CA TYR A 108 -2.89 -12.00 -2.74
C TYR A 108 -4.34 -11.89 -3.18
N ALA A 109 -4.65 -11.04 -4.16
CA ALA A 109 -6.00 -10.95 -4.71
C ALA A 109 -6.45 -12.32 -5.25
N VAL A 110 -5.63 -12.96 -6.08
CA VAL A 110 -5.96 -14.29 -6.66
C VAL A 110 -6.15 -15.35 -5.58
N GLN A 111 -5.27 -15.41 -4.58
CA GLN A 111 -5.36 -16.39 -3.48
C GLN A 111 -6.66 -16.21 -2.67
N ARG A 112 -7.12 -14.98 -2.51
CA ARG A 112 -8.36 -14.64 -1.81
C ARG A 112 -9.59 -14.73 -2.71
N GLN A 113 -9.43 -15.12 -3.98
CA GLN A 113 -10.47 -15.09 -5.02
C GLN A 113 -11.05 -13.69 -5.28
N TRP A 114 -10.26 -12.66 -5.00
CA TRP A 114 -10.58 -11.25 -5.19
C TRP A 114 -10.00 -10.74 -6.51
N ARG A 115 -10.53 -9.64 -7.03
CA ARG A 115 -9.91 -8.93 -8.16
C ARG A 115 -9.04 -7.77 -7.68
N ALA A 116 -7.86 -7.64 -8.26
CA ALA A 116 -7.09 -6.39 -8.16
C ALA A 116 -7.73 -5.37 -9.09
N SER A 117 -8.45 -4.40 -8.53
CA SER A 117 -9.00 -3.26 -9.27
C SER A 117 -8.12 -2.05 -8.97
N GLY A 118 -7.48 -1.50 -10.01
CA GLY A 118 -6.83 -0.19 -9.92
C GLY A 118 -7.85 0.93 -9.73
N VAL A 119 -7.37 2.13 -9.40
CA VAL A 119 -8.15 3.34 -9.10
C VAL A 119 -9.15 3.67 -10.21
N GLU A 120 -10.32 3.05 -10.15
CA GLU A 120 -11.45 3.39 -10.99
C GLU A 120 -12.18 4.49 -10.25
N ARG A 121 -11.96 5.75 -10.67
CA ARG A 121 -12.68 6.91 -10.12
C ARG A 121 -14.16 6.59 -10.18
N ALA A 122 -14.78 6.42 -9.02
CA ALA A 122 -16.22 6.36 -8.91
C ALA A 122 -16.76 7.62 -9.60
N ARG A 123 -17.47 7.42 -10.71
CA ARG A 123 -18.24 8.50 -11.33
C ARG A 123 -19.40 8.76 -10.38
N LEU A 124 -19.19 9.67 -9.43
CA LEU A 124 -20.23 10.17 -8.56
C LEU A 124 -21.16 11.02 -9.42
N GLU A 125 -22.17 10.39 -10.02
CA GLU A 125 -23.39 11.13 -10.36
C GLU A 125 -23.98 11.61 -9.03
N PRO A 126 -24.48 12.86 -8.92
CA PRO A 126 -25.12 13.31 -7.71
C PRO A 126 -26.24 12.33 -7.38
N ALA A 127 -26.26 11.84 -6.13
CA ALA A 127 -27.42 11.16 -5.61
C ALA A 127 -28.55 12.18 -5.67
N GLY A 128 -29.41 12.08 -6.69
CA GLY A 128 -30.53 12.99 -6.87
C GLY A 128 -31.41 13.00 -5.62
N ASP A 129 -31.93 14.18 -5.30
CA ASP A 129 -32.87 14.41 -4.20
C ASP A 129 -34.13 13.53 -4.30
#